data_AF-A0A1B6C7D6-F1
#
_entry.id   AF-A0A1B6C7D6-F1
#
_cell.length_a   1.000
_cell.length_b   1.000
_cell.length_c   1.000
_cell.angle_alpha   90.00
_cell.angle_beta   90.00
_cell.angle_gamma   90.00
#
_symmetry.space_group_name_H-M   'P 1'
#
loop_
_entity.id
_entity.type
_entity.pdbx_description
1 polymer ?
#
loop_
_entity_poly.entity_id
_entity_poly.type
_entity_poly.pdbx_seq_one_letter_code
_entity_poly.pdbx_strand_id
1 'polypeptide(L)'
;NGEGSEEEIPSSSENDEDKEEDNKEDSKEPAKKKLKLNQYSEFLKDNFQDYLTYRNMSIQKWNDKTKISSGKIASSNFSAFDQSTIKQIEQIMIDKDRLINRTQIKRSQYRILGRQREAEVDPSKQEIDKEIFDDDDFYHKLLRDFIEKKSIDGLNSAQTERQWMELQKLRSKMKKKVDTKSTKGRKIRYVVIPKLVNFMTPVTYTTWNENAESELYNSLFGKITTR
;
A
#
# COMPACT_ATOMS: atom_id res chain seq x y z
N ASN A 1 -6.52 -13.33 -59.72
CA ASN A 1 -5.23 -14.04 -59.69
C ASN A 1 -4.35 -13.40 -58.63
N GLY A 2 -3.89 -14.20 -57.66
CA GLY A 2 -3.14 -13.80 -56.47
C GLY A 2 -4.04 -13.74 -55.24
N GLU A 3 -4.44 -14.86 -54.64
CA GLU A 3 -3.67 -15.72 -53.69
C GLU A 3 -3.35 -15.01 -52.36
N GLY A 4 -4.03 -15.46 -51.31
CA GLY A 4 -3.78 -15.16 -49.90
C GLY A 4 -4.42 -16.27 -49.09
N SER A 5 -3.69 -17.37 -48.93
CA SER A 5 -4.07 -18.58 -48.22
C SER A 5 -4.11 -18.34 -46.70
N GLU A 6 -5.29 -18.46 -46.12
CA GLU A 6 -5.51 -18.60 -44.68
C GLU A 6 -5.15 -20.04 -44.28
N GLU A 7 -3.98 -20.24 -43.68
CA GLU A 7 -3.63 -21.50 -43.05
C GLU A 7 -4.26 -21.57 -41.65
N GLU A 8 -5.40 -22.27 -41.59
CA GLU A 8 -5.93 -22.86 -40.35
C GLU A 8 -4.95 -23.93 -39.84
N ILE A 9 -4.54 -23.85 -38.58
CA ILE A 9 -3.80 -24.93 -37.92
C ILE A 9 -4.82 -25.81 -37.19
N PRO A 10 -4.99 -27.09 -37.58
CA PRO A 10 -5.90 -28.00 -36.89
C PRO A 10 -5.26 -28.50 -35.59
N SER A 11 -6.01 -28.36 -34.51
CA SER A 11 -5.81 -29.08 -33.25
C SER A 11 -6.06 -30.57 -33.47
N SER A 12 -5.05 -31.42 -33.24
CA SER A 12 -5.26 -32.85 -33.05
C SER A 12 -4.39 -33.38 -31.91
N SER A 13 -5.04 -33.67 -30.79
CA SER A 13 -4.57 -34.68 -29.84
C SER A 13 -4.87 -36.03 -30.44
N GLU A 14 -3.87 -36.84 -30.68
CA GLU A 14 -4.03 -38.30 -30.71
C GLU A 14 -2.75 -38.96 -30.21
N ASN A 15 -2.95 -39.92 -29.32
CA ASN A 15 -1.93 -40.72 -28.65
C ASN A 15 -1.27 -41.66 -29.65
N ASP A 16 0.04 -41.79 -29.59
CA ASP A 16 0.73 -43.00 -30.03
C ASP A 16 1.83 -43.36 -29.02
N GLU A 17 1.60 -44.47 -28.34
CA GLU A 17 2.58 -45.21 -27.55
C GLU A 17 3.53 -45.93 -28.51
N ASP A 18 4.85 -45.70 -28.42
CA ASP A 18 5.81 -46.79 -28.16
C ASP A 18 7.29 -46.35 -28.15
N LYS A 19 7.95 -46.72 -27.04
CA LYS A 19 9.35 -47.21 -26.91
C LYS A 19 10.50 -46.19 -27.01
N GLU A 20 10.80 -45.54 -25.88
CA GLU A 20 12.13 -45.01 -25.59
C GLU A 20 12.99 -46.07 -24.89
N GLU A 21 14.18 -46.32 -25.45
CA GLU A 21 15.23 -47.16 -24.88
C GLU A 21 15.88 -46.50 -23.66
N ASP A 22 15.95 -47.28 -22.58
CA ASP A 22 16.54 -46.97 -21.29
C ASP A 22 18.02 -46.53 -21.40
N ASN A 23 18.32 -45.27 -21.11
CA ASN A 23 19.64 -44.82 -20.64
C ASN A 23 19.46 -44.06 -19.32
N LYS A 24 19.35 -44.83 -18.23
CA LYS A 24 19.34 -44.32 -16.84
C LYS A 24 20.74 -43.87 -16.44
N GLU A 25 21.06 -42.58 -16.64
CA GLU A 25 22.04 -41.90 -15.78
C GLU A 25 21.36 -41.54 -14.47
N ASP A 26 21.67 -42.33 -13.44
CA ASP A 26 21.10 -42.31 -12.10
C ASP A 26 21.63 -41.09 -11.30
N SER A 27 21.27 -39.88 -11.75
CA SER A 27 21.42 -38.66 -10.96
C SER A 27 20.31 -38.62 -9.91
N LYS A 28 20.58 -39.23 -8.74
CA LYS A 28 19.69 -39.15 -7.58
C LYS A 28 19.59 -37.70 -7.10
N GLU A 29 18.65 -36.94 -7.66
CA GLU A 29 18.22 -35.69 -7.04
C GLU A 29 17.77 -36.00 -5.60
N PRO A 30 18.31 -35.30 -4.58
CA PRO A 30 17.92 -35.55 -3.21
C PRO A 30 16.44 -35.23 -3.05
N ALA A 31 15.70 -36.16 -2.43
CA ALA A 31 14.27 -36.02 -2.17
C ALA A 31 14.00 -34.66 -1.50
N LYS A 32 13.27 -33.78 -2.19
CA LYS A 32 12.89 -32.45 -1.68
C LYS A 32 12.02 -32.64 -0.45
N LYS A 33 12.63 -32.63 0.74
CA LYS A 33 11.91 -32.62 2.02
C LYS A 33 10.97 -31.42 2.00
N LYS A 34 9.66 -31.65 2.03
CA LYS A 34 8.67 -30.58 2.11
C LYS A 34 8.90 -29.83 3.42
N LEU A 35 9.34 -28.58 3.33
CA LEU A 35 9.49 -27.72 4.51
C LEU A 35 8.12 -27.52 5.17
N LYS A 36 8.10 -27.43 6.50
CA LYS A 36 6.89 -27.02 7.21
C LYS A 36 6.63 -25.54 6.96
N LEU A 37 5.36 -25.11 6.94
CA LEU A 37 4.96 -23.71 6.66
C LEU A 37 5.74 -22.70 7.53
N ASN A 38 5.92 -23.05 8.80
CA ASN A 38 6.58 -22.24 9.81
C ASN A 38 8.09 -22.03 9.54
N GLN A 39 8.71 -22.93 8.77
CA GLN A 39 10.15 -22.93 8.48
C GLN A 39 10.49 -22.13 7.22
N TYR A 40 9.49 -21.78 6.39
CA TYR A 40 9.73 -21.05 5.14
C TYR A 40 10.33 -19.66 5.39
N SER A 41 9.91 -18.96 6.45
CA SER A 41 10.43 -17.64 6.76
C SER A 41 11.95 -17.65 7.04
N GLU A 42 12.41 -18.63 7.82
CA GLU A 42 13.84 -18.78 8.15
C GLU A 42 14.63 -19.23 6.92
N PHE A 43 14.12 -20.22 6.19
CA PHE A 43 14.73 -20.71 4.96
C PHE A 43 14.88 -19.62 3.89
N LEU A 44 13.86 -18.78 3.67
CA LEU A 44 13.94 -17.66 2.74
C LEU A 44 14.96 -16.61 3.20
N LYS A 45 15.07 -16.38 4.51
CA LYS A 45 16.04 -15.45 5.08
C LYS A 45 17.46 -15.96 4.87
N ASP A 46 17.73 -17.24 5.11
CA ASP A 46 19.06 -17.83 4.95
C ASP A 46 19.49 -17.81 3.47
N ASN A 47 18.62 -18.27 2.56
CA ASN A 47 18.90 -18.17 1.12
C ASN A 47 19.15 -16.73 0.68
N PHE A 48 18.42 -15.76 1.24
CA PHE A 48 18.66 -14.36 0.94
C PHE A 48 20.04 -13.90 1.42
N GLN A 49 20.48 -14.31 2.61
CA GLN A 49 21.82 -14.01 3.14
C GLN A 49 22.91 -14.60 2.25
N ASP A 50 22.79 -15.86 1.85
CA ASP A 50 23.76 -16.52 0.97
C ASP A 50 23.85 -15.82 -0.40
N TYR A 51 22.71 -15.32 -0.90
CA TYR A 51 22.64 -14.59 -2.17
C TYR A 51 23.21 -13.16 -2.09
N LEU A 52 23.34 -12.56 -0.90
CA LEU A 52 23.75 -11.16 -0.74
C LEU A 52 25.08 -10.85 -1.43
N THR A 53 26.07 -11.72 -1.26
CA THR A 53 27.42 -11.51 -1.80
C THR A 53 27.38 -11.46 -3.33
N TYR A 54 26.73 -12.43 -3.96
CA TYR A 54 26.58 -12.49 -5.41
C TYR A 54 25.78 -11.29 -5.95
N ARG A 55 24.67 -10.94 -5.30
CA ARG A 55 23.84 -9.78 -5.65
C ARG A 55 24.65 -8.49 -5.61
N ASN A 56 25.35 -8.24 -4.51
CA ASN A 56 26.14 -7.03 -4.31
C ASN A 56 27.27 -6.96 -5.35
N MET A 57 28.01 -8.06 -5.57
CA MET A 57 29.07 -8.11 -6.58
C MET A 57 28.52 -7.81 -7.99
N SER A 58 27.35 -8.34 -8.33
CA SER A 58 26.70 -8.11 -9.62
C SER A 58 26.27 -6.65 -9.79
N ILE A 59 25.62 -6.06 -8.77
CA ILE A 59 25.22 -4.64 -8.78
C ILE A 59 26.44 -3.73 -8.93
N GLN A 60 27.51 -4.01 -8.18
CA GLN A 60 28.75 -3.24 -8.25
C GLN A 60 29.37 -3.30 -9.65
N LYS A 61 29.49 -4.51 -10.22
CA LYS A 61 30.02 -4.71 -11.57
C LYS A 61 29.28 -3.88 -12.63
N TRP A 62 27.94 -3.85 -12.56
CA TRP A 62 27.15 -3.06 -13.50
C TRP A 62 27.24 -1.56 -13.26
N ASN A 63 27.25 -1.12 -12.00
CA ASN A 63 27.49 0.27 -11.64
C ASN A 63 28.84 0.76 -12.21
N ASP A 64 29.91 -0.01 -12.02
CA ASP A 64 31.24 0.34 -12.52
C ASP A 64 31.27 0.40 -14.06
N LYS A 65 30.60 -0.54 -14.73
CA LYS A 65 30.46 -0.53 -16.19
C LYS A 65 29.73 0.71 -16.70
N THR A 66 28.68 1.16 -16.01
CA THR A 66 27.95 2.38 -16.40
C THR A 66 28.79 3.64 -16.22
N LYS A 67 29.61 3.73 -15.17
CA LYS A 67 30.56 4.84 -14.96
C LYS A 67 31.64 4.92 -16.04
N ILE A 68 32.14 3.78 -16.50
CA ILE A 68 33.15 3.72 -17.56
C ILE A 68 32.54 4.12 -18.92
N SER A 69 31.31 3.67 -19.20
CA SER A 69 30.59 4.00 -20.43
C SER A 69 30.17 5.47 -20.53
N SER A 70 30.04 6.18 -19.40
CA SER A 70 29.65 7.59 -19.36
C SER A 70 30.82 8.57 -19.54
N GLY A 71 32.00 8.09 -19.97
CA GLY A 71 33.16 8.86 -20.45
C GLY A 71 33.25 10.32 -20.00
N LYS A 72 33.88 10.59 -18.85
CA LYS A 72 34.26 11.93 -18.37
C LYS A 72 33.12 12.97 -18.27
N ILE A 73 32.31 12.91 -17.20
CA ILE A 73 31.64 14.09 -16.61
C ILE A 73 31.65 13.93 -15.07
N ALA A 74 32.83 13.93 -14.44
CA ALA A 74 32.94 13.90 -12.98
C ALA A 74 34.14 14.68 -12.43
N SER A 75 34.75 15.57 -13.23
CA SER A 75 35.93 16.34 -12.81
C SER A 75 35.60 17.71 -12.21
N SER A 76 34.36 18.00 -11.84
CA SER A 76 34.02 19.24 -11.13
C SER A 76 32.94 19.01 -10.06
N ASN A 77 33.37 19.04 -8.80
CA ASN A 77 32.60 19.38 -7.60
C ASN A 77 31.33 18.58 -7.23
N PHE A 78 30.95 17.52 -7.95
CA PHE A 78 29.74 16.71 -7.67
C PHE A 78 30.03 15.26 -7.20
N SER A 79 31.28 14.95 -6.82
CA SER A 79 31.69 13.59 -6.39
C SER A 79 31.03 13.12 -5.10
N ALA A 80 30.50 14.01 -4.27
CA ALA A 80 29.73 13.68 -3.06
C ALA A 80 28.39 12.96 -3.38
N PHE A 81 27.88 13.11 -4.60
CA PHE A 81 26.68 12.43 -5.09
C PHE A 81 26.98 11.08 -5.75
N ASP A 82 28.24 10.78 -6.04
CA ASP A 82 28.65 9.59 -6.79
C ASP A 82 28.84 8.35 -5.89
N GLN A 83 27.88 8.10 -5.01
CA GLN A 83 27.87 6.90 -4.18
C GLN A 83 27.54 5.67 -5.04
N SER A 84 28.20 4.54 -4.78
CA SER A 84 27.85 3.26 -5.39
C SER A 84 26.37 2.94 -5.18
N THR A 85 25.72 2.33 -6.16
CA THR A 85 24.31 1.89 -6.06
C THR A 85 24.03 1.09 -4.79
N ILE A 86 24.99 0.29 -4.31
CA ILE A 86 24.87 -0.48 -3.06
C ILE A 86 24.70 0.45 -1.85
N LYS A 87 25.60 1.42 -1.67
CA LYS A 87 25.52 2.42 -0.60
C LYS A 87 24.21 3.22 -0.65
N GLN A 88 23.72 3.56 -1.85
CA GLN A 88 22.43 4.23 -1.99
C GLN A 88 21.27 3.33 -1.51
N ILE A 89 21.30 2.04 -1.87
CA ILE A 89 20.32 1.05 -1.38
C ILE A 89 20.41 0.94 0.14
N GLU A 90 21.61 0.80 0.71
CA GLU A 90 21.81 0.74 2.16
C GLU A 90 21.24 1.97 2.86
N GLN A 91 21.55 3.17 2.36
CA GLN A 91 21.07 4.43 2.93
C GLN A 91 19.53 4.54 2.89
N ILE A 92 18.90 4.14 1.79
CA ILE A 92 17.44 4.11 1.67
C ILE A 92 16.84 3.08 2.66
N MET A 93 17.50 1.94 2.80
CA MET A 93 17.04 0.83 3.66
C MET A 93 17.27 1.07 5.16
N ILE A 94 17.97 2.13 5.56
CA ILE A 94 18.12 2.53 6.98
C ILE A 94 16.75 2.70 7.64
N ASP A 95 15.80 3.34 6.94
CA ASP A 95 14.45 3.60 7.45
C ASP A 95 13.41 2.74 6.69
N LYS A 96 13.62 1.42 6.76
CA LYS A 96 12.75 0.45 6.09
C LYS A 96 11.30 0.53 6.57
N ASP A 97 11.10 0.76 7.86
CA ASP A 97 9.75 0.79 8.46
C ASP A 97 8.92 1.94 7.92
N ARG A 98 9.53 3.13 7.74
CA ARG A 98 8.85 4.25 7.08
C ARG A 98 8.49 3.94 5.64
N LEU A 99 9.35 3.24 4.89
CA LEU A 99 9.07 2.84 3.51
C LEU A 99 7.90 1.87 3.44
N ILE A 100 7.88 0.85 4.30
CA ILE A 100 6.77 -0.10 4.41
C ILE A 100 5.47 0.63 4.76
N ASN A 101 5.49 1.47 5.79
CA ASN A 101 4.31 2.24 6.20
C ASN A 101 3.78 3.11 5.07
N ARG A 102 4.65 3.68 4.23
CA ARG A 102 4.24 4.49 3.07
C ARG A 102 3.50 3.67 2.00
N THR A 103 3.86 2.39 1.83
CA THR A 103 3.16 1.48 0.91
C THR A 103 1.87 0.89 1.49
N GLN A 104 1.68 0.95 2.80
CA GLN A 104 0.53 0.38 3.51
C GLN A 104 -0.61 1.39 3.72
N ILE A 105 -0.55 2.56 3.09
CA ILE A 105 -1.58 3.60 3.22
C ILE A 105 -2.67 3.38 2.18
N LYS A 106 -3.92 3.32 2.64
CA LYS A 106 -5.08 3.33 1.75
C LYS A 106 -5.34 4.72 1.17
N ARG A 107 -4.78 5.03 0.00
CA ARG A 107 -4.96 6.34 -0.66
C ARG A 107 -6.28 6.50 -1.42
N SER A 108 -6.87 5.40 -1.89
CA SER A 108 -8.08 5.40 -2.72
C SER A 108 -9.26 4.66 -2.09
N GLN A 109 -10.48 5.00 -2.53
CA GLN A 109 -11.71 4.40 -2.02
C GLN A 109 -12.05 3.13 -2.80
N TYR A 110 -11.63 1.99 -2.27
CA TYR A 110 -12.01 0.66 -2.76
C TYR A 110 -12.39 -0.28 -1.62
N ARG A 111 -13.11 -1.36 -1.96
CA ARG A 111 -13.49 -2.42 -1.02
C ARG A 111 -12.34 -3.40 -0.88
N ILE A 112 -11.89 -3.62 0.36
CA ILE A 112 -10.91 -4.67 0.68
C ILE A 112 -11.68 -5.99 0.82
N LEU A 113 -11.25 -7.02 0.11
CA LEU A 113 -11.84 -8.35 0.20
C LEU A 113 -11.57 -8.95 1.59
N GLY A 114 -12.53 -9.67 2.16
CA GLY A 114 -12.41 -10.24 3.51
C GLY A 114 -12.65 -9.28 4.68
N ARG A 115 -12.73 -7.97 4.44
CA ARG A 115 -13.12 -6.98 5.47
C ARG A 115 -14.64 -6.83 5.49
N GLN A 116 -15.26 -7.03 6.66
CA GLN A 116 -16.68 -6.77 6.85
C GLN A 116 -16.95 -5.28 6.59
N ARG A 117 -18.14 -4.91 6.09
CA ARG A 117 -18.49 -3.49 5.87
C ARG A 117 -18.56 -2.78 7.23
N GLU A 118 -17.43 -2.32 7.73
CA GLU A 118 -17.40 -1.43 8.88
C GLU A 118 -17.97 -0.08 8.47
N ALA A 119 -18.81 0.47 9.35
CA ALA A 119 -19.46 1.75 9.17
C ALA A 119 -18.43 2.88 9.09
N GLU A 120 -18.56 3.73 8.07
CA GLU A 120 -17.89 5.03 7.88
C GLU A 120 -16.61 5.27 8.70
N VAL A 121 -15.50 4.70 8.22
CA VAL A 121 -14.15 5.09 8.67
C VAL A 121 -13.94 6.57 8.39
N ASP A 122 -13.53 7.31 9.41
CA ASP A 122 -13.21 8.74 9.33
C ASP A 122 -12.12 8.98 8.26
N PRO A 123 -12.41 9.70 7.16
CA PRO A 123 -11.45 9.97 6.08
C PRO A 123 -10.27 10.85 6.51
N SER A 124 -10.26 11.30 7.77
CA SER A 124 -9.16 12.05 8.38
C SER A 124 -8.07 11.14 8.93
N LYS A 125 -8.35 9.86 9.20
CA LYS A 125 -7.36 8.89 9.68
C LYS A 125 -6.79 8.13 8.50
N GLN A 126 -5.51 8.34 8.21
CA GLN A 126 -4.76 7.47 7.30
C GLN A 126 -4.63 6.11 8.00
N GLU A 127 -5.52 5.17 7.68
CA GLU A 127 -5.36 3.79 8.14
C GLU A 127 -4.12 3.19 7.45
N ILE A 128 -3.15 2.77 8.26
CA ILE A 128 -2.04 1.93 7.83
C ILE A 128 -2.55 0.49 7.92
N ASP A 129 -2.62 -0.20 6.79
CA ASP A 129 -3.08 -1.58 6.69
C ASP A 129 -1.97 -2.45 6.14
N LYS A 130 -1.54 -3.45 6.93
CA LYS A 130 -0.39 -4.31 6.59
C LYS A 130 -0.64 -5.19 5.37
N GLU A 131 -1.90 -5.44 5.06
CA GLU A 131 -2.32 -6.26 3.91
C GLU A 131 -2.43 -5.44 2.61
N ILE A 132 -2.26 -4.11 2.68
CA ILE A 132 -2.25 -3.23 1.52
C ILE A 132 -0.82 -3.01 1.04
N PHE A 133 -0.62 -3.11 -0.27
CA PHE A 133 0.59 -2.64 -0.94
C PHE A 133 0.20 -1.65 -2.04
N ASP A 134 0.54 -0.38 -1.82
CA ASP A 134 0.28 0.76 -2.69
C ASP A 134 1.62 1.34 -3.18
N ASP A 135 1.90 1.13 -4.46
CA ASP A 135 3.09 1.59 -5.17
C ASP A 135 2.86 2.87 -6.00
N ASP A 136 1.73 3.57 -5.80
CA ASP A 136 1.37 4.79 -6.54
C ASP A 136 2.51 5.81 -6.59
N ASP A 137 3.20 6.03 -5.47
CA ASP A 137 4.32 6.97 -5.39
C ASP A 137 5.51 6.56 -6.28
N PHE A 138 5.74 5.25 -6.43
CA PHE A 138 6.78 4.70 -7.30
C PHE A 138 6.35 4.74 -8.76
N TYR A 139 5.11 4.34 -9.06
CA TYR A 139 4.52 4.47 -10.39
C TYR A 139 4.59 5.91 -10.89
N HIS A 140 4.26 6.89 -10.04
CA HIS A 140 4.34 8.30 -10.39
C HIS A 140 5.76 8.77 -10.69
N LYS A 141 6.78 8.24 -9.99
CA LYS A 141 8.18 8.51 -10.31
C LYS A 141 8.54 7.92 -11.68
N LEU A 142 8.18 6.67 -11.96
CA LEU A 142 8.45 6.04 -13.26
C LEU A 142 7.75 6.76 -14.40
N LEU A 143 6.49 7.17 -14.20
CA LEU A 143 5.74 7.94 -15.18
C LEU A 143 6.40 9.29 -15.44
N ARG A 144 6.89 9.96 -14.39
CA ARG A 144 7.65 11.21 -14.53
C ARG A 144 8.92 10.98 -15.36
N ASP A 145 9.75 10.01 -14.98
CA ASP A 145 11.00 9.70 -15.68
C ASP A 145 10.73 9.31 -17.16
N PHE A 146 9.63 8.60 -17.43
CA PHE A 146 9.21 8.23 -18.78
C PHE A 146 8.79 9.44 -19.61
N ILE A 147 7.98 10.34 -19.03
CA ILE A 147 7.54 11.58 -19.69
C ILE A 147 8.73 12.51 -19.94
N GLU A 148 9.65 12.65 -18.97
CA GLU A 148 10.87 13.44 -19.11
C GLU A 148 11.77 12.92 -20.23
N LYS A 149 11.96 11.60 -20.35
CA LYS A 149 12.70 11.01 -21.47
C LYS A 149 12.04 11.29 -22.81
N LYS A 150 10.70 11.21 -22.89
CA LYS A 150 9.95 11.48 -24.12
C LYS A 150 9.94 12.97 -24.50
N SER A 151 10.00 13.89 -23.53
CA SER A 151 9.99 15.33 -23.79
C SER A 151 11.35 15.86 -24.29
N ILE A 152 12.45 15.19 -23.91
CA ILE A 152 13.80 15.44 -24.43
C ILE A 152 13.88 15.23 -25.95
N ASP A 153 13.07 14.31 -26.49
CA ASP A 153 13.07 13.96 -27.92
C ASP A 153 12.20 14.86 -28.81
N GLY A 154 11.51 15.90 -28.30
CA GLY A 154 10.84 16.82 -29.25
C GLY A 154 9.88 17.92 -28.81
N LEU A 155 9.56 18.19 -27.54
CA LEU A 155 8.69 19.35 -27.23
C LEU A 155 8.79 19.82 -25.76
N ASN A 156 9.23 21.07 -25.57
CA ASN A 156 9.06 21.94 -24.39
C ASN A 156 8.92 21.26 -23.00
N SER A 157 10.02 20.68 -22.50
CA SER A 157 10.18 20.12 -21.14
C SER A 157 9.57 20.98 -20.01
N ALA A 158 9.68 22.30 -20.09
CA ALA A 158 9.18 23.23 -19.07
C ALA A 158 7.64 23.36 -19.01
N GLN A 159 6.91 23.01 -20.08
CA GLN A 159 5.43 23.07 -20.09
C GLN A 159 4.84 21.81 -19.44
N THR A 160 5.45 20.65 -19.69
CA THR A 160 5.05 19.37 -19.13
C THR A 160 5.22 19.33 -17.61
N GLU A 161 6.33 19.88 -17.09
CA GLU A 161 6.59 19.94 -15.65
C GLU A 161 5.57 20.83 -14.92
N ARG A 162 5.11 21.91 -15.55
CA ARG A 162 4.07 22.80 -15.01
C ARG A 162 2.69 22.15 -15.01
N GLN A 163 2.30 21.50 -16.10
CA GLN A 163 1.03 20.75 -16.19
C GLN A 163 0.96 19.63 -15.15
N TRP A 164 2.10 19.00 -14.85
CA TRP A 164 2.17 17.93 -13.85
C TRP A 164 2.05 18.46 -12.41
N MET A 165 2.71 19.57 -12.09
CA MET A 165 2.53 20.29 -10.82
C MET A 165 1.08 20.74 -10.63
N GLU A 166 0.38 21.07 -11.71
CA GLU A 166 -1.04 21.38 -11.70
C GLU A 166 -1.89 20.13 -11.42
N LEU A 167 -1.59 18.99 -12.05
CA LEU A 167 -2.25 17.70 -11.78
C LEU A 167 -2.08 17.25 -10.33
N GLN A 168 -0.89 17.41 -9.74
CA GLN A 168 -0.65 17.07 -8.35
C GLN A 168 -1.44 17.98 -7.39
N LYS A 169 -1.57 19.27 -7.74
CA LYS A 169 -2.47 20.20 -7.04
C LYS A 169 -3.96 19.85 -7.22
N LEU A 170 -4.36 19.27 -8.34
CA LEU A 170 -5.73 18.82 -8.55
C LEU A 170 -6.05 17.59 -7.69
N ARG A 171 -5.10 16.67 -7.52
CA ARG A 171 -5.23 15.50 -6.62
C ARG A 171 -5.37 15.92 -5.15
N SER A 172 -4.64 16.93 -4.69
CA SER A 172 -4.80 17.46 -3.32
C SER A 172 -6.10 18.22 -3.11
N LYS A 173 -6.72 18.73 -4.19
CA LYS A 173 -8.05 19.37 -4.18
C LYS A 173 -9.21 18.39 -4.24
N MET A 174 -8.95 17.09 -4.44
CA MET A 174 -10.00 16.07 -4.41
C MET A 174 -10.63 16.08 -3.02
N LYS A 175 -11.88 16.53 -2.93
CA LYS A 175 -12.53 16.87 -1.67
C LYS A 175 -12.63 15.61 -0.80
N LYS A 176 -12.01 15.64 0.37
CA LYS A 176 -12.26 14.65 1.43
C LYS A 176 -13.77 14.61 1.69
N LYS A 177 -14.32 13.42 1.91
CA LYS A 177 -15.73 13.24 2.26
C LYS A 177 -15.97 13.85 3.64
N VAL A 178 -16.30 15.14 3.70
CA VAL A 178 -16.61 15.86 4.94
C VAL A 178 -18.07 15.59 5.30
N ASP A 179 -18.33 15.15 6.53
CA ASP A 179 -19.69 14.99 7.07
C ASP A 179 -20.38 16.37 7.13
N THR A 180 -21.22 16.67 6.14
CA THR A 180 -21.95 17.94 6.06
C THR A 180 -22.99 18.09 7.16
N LYS A 181 -23.48 16.99 7.76
CA LYS A 181 -24.36 17.03 8.94
C LYS A 181 -23.61 17.42 10.21
N SER A 182 -22.29 17.28 10.24
CA SER A 182 -21.48 17.77 11.36
C SER A 182 -21.37 19.31 11.39
N THR A 183 -21.73 20.00 10.30
CA THR A 183 -21.75 21.46 10.26
C THR A 183 -23.09 22.02 10.76
N LYS A 184 -23.05 23.17 11.45
CA LYS A 184 -24.25 23.89 11.93
C LYS A 184 -25.15 23.09 12.90
N GLY A 185 -24.57 22.27 13.77
CA GLY A 185 -25.28 21.68 14.92
C GLY A 185 -26.34 20.63 14.59
N ARG A 186 -26.38 20.09 13.36
CA ARG A 186 -27.36 19.04 12.97
C ARG A 186 -27.02 17.65 13.53
N LYS A 187 -25.84 17.50 14.14
CA LYS A 187 -25.36 16.30 14.82
C LYS A 187 -24.93 16.68 16.24
N ILE A 188 -25.47 15.98 17.24
CA ILE A 188 -25.08 16.17 18.65
C ILE A 188 -23.62 15.74 18.80
N ARG A 189 -22.81 16.59 19.44
CA ARG A 189 -21.40 16.30 19.73
C ARG A 189 -21.19 16.38 21.24
N TYR A 190 -20.68 15.30 21.81
CA TYR A 190 -20.32 15.23 23.23
C TYR A 190 -18.95 15.89 23.45
N VAL A 191 -18.90 17.20 23.30
CA VAL A 191 -17.71 18.02 23.56
C VAL A 191 -18.02 18.98 24.69
N VAL A 192 -17.18 19.00 25.72
CA VAL A 192 -17.32 19.91 26.86
C VAL A 192 -17.16 21.35 26.38
N ILE A 193 -18.14 22.21 26.68
CA ILE A 193 -18.09 23.64 26.37
C ILE A 193 -17.59 24.37 27.62
N PRO A 194 -16.34 24.90 27.65
CA PRO A 194 -15.73 25.42 28.88
C PRO A 194 -16.54 26.52 29.57
N LYS A 195 -17.22 27.37 28.79
CA LYS A 195 -18.07 28.46 29.32
C LYS A 195 -19.35 27.98 30.01
N LEU A 196 -19.78 26.74 29.74
CA LEU A 196 -20.97 26.12 30.35
C LEU A 196 -20.61 25.19 31.51
N VAL A 197 -19.33 24.93 31.74
CA VAL A 197 -18.88 24.15 32.90
C VAL A 197 -19.16 24.96 34.16
N ASN A 198 -19.77 24.33 35.17
CA ASN A 198 -20.16 24.95 36.44
C ASN A 198 -21.09 26.17 36.30
N PHE A 199 -21.89 26.24 35.22
CA PHE A 199 -22.81 27.36 35.02
C PHE A 199 -23.89 27.44 36.11
N MET A 200 -24.34 26.31 36.65
CA MET A 200 -25.28 26.23 37.76
C MET A 200 -24.93 25.05 38.69
N THR A 201 -25.26 25.19 39.97
CA THR A 201 -25.20 24.10 40.94
C THR A 201 -26.48 23.27 40.87
N PRO A 202 -26.44 21.94 41.10
CA PRO A 202 -27.64 21.12 41.17
C PRO A 202 -28.57 21.62 42.28
N VAL A 203 -29.83 21.91 41.95
CA VAL A 203 -30.87 22.25 42.92
C VAL A 203 -31.96 21.20 42.83
N THR A 204 -32.25 20.55 43.95
CA THR A 204 -33.32 19.56 44.05
C THR A 204 -34.64 20.29 44.34
N TYR A 205 -35.54 20.31 43.35
CA TYR A 205 -36.89 20.89 43.50
C TYR A 205 -37.96 19.85 43.83
N THR A 206 -37.58 18.59 44.06
CA THR A 206 -38.52 17.50 44.31
C THR A 206 -39.07 17.59 45.74
N THR A 207 -40.39 17.66 45.86
CA THR A 207 -41.12 17.59 47.13
C THR A 207 -41.47 16.17 47.55
N TRP A 208 -41.33 15.22 46.63
CA TRP A 208 -41.63 13.80 46.83
C TRP A 208 -40.41 13.05 47.37
N ASN A 209 -40.66 11.98 48.11
CA ASN A 209 -39.61 11.06 48.54
C ASN A 209 -39.26 10.09 47.40
N GLU A 210 -38.00 9.68 47.29
CA GLU A 210 -37.48 8.77 46.25
C GLU A 210 -38.29 7.45 46.17
N ASN A 211 -38.80 6.98 47.32
CA ASN A 211 -39.66 5.79 47.38
C ASN A 211 -41.01 5.99 46.69
N ALA A 212 -41.64 7.14 46.88
CA ALA A 212 -42.93 7.45 46.28
C ALA A 212 -42.81 7.67 44.77
N GLU A 213 -41.71 8.27 44.32
CA GLU A 213 -41.37 8.43 42.91
C GLU A 213 -41.14 7.06 42.24
N SER A 214 -40.35 6.19 42.88
CA SER A 214 -40.09 4.84 42.39
C SER A 214 -41.34 3.98 42.33
N GLU A 215 -42.22 4.06 43.35
CA GLU A 215 -43.49 3.33 43.38
C GLU A 215 -44.43 3.81 42.26
N LEU A 216 -44.51 5.13 42.03
CA LEU A 216 -45.28 5.68 40.93
C LEU A 216 -44.78 5.15 39.58
N TYR A 217 -43.47 5.18 39.32
CA TYR A 217 -42.91 4.69 38.06
C TYR A 217 -43.12 3.19 37.85
N ASN A 218 -43.03 2.40 38.92
CA ASN A 218 -43.31 0.96 38.86
C ASN A 218 -44.80 0.64 38.69
N SER A 219 -45.68 1.56 39.11
CA SER A 219 -47.12 1.46 38.88
C SER A 219 -47.54 2.00 37.50
N LEU A 220 -46.68 2.76 36.83
CA LEU A 220 -46.97 3.36 35.52
C LEU A 220 -46.87 2.29 34.43
N PHE A 221 -47.96 2.05 33.71
CA PHE A 221 -48.06 1.11 32.58
C PHE A 221 -47.81 -0.38 32.88
N GLY A 222 -48.27 -0.83 34.05
CA GLY A 222 -48.38 -2.26 34.38
C GLY A 222 -47.13 -2.84 35.05
N LYS A 223 -47.34 -3.89 35.84
CA LYS A 223 -46.32 -4.47 36.74
C LYS A 223 -45.13 -5.01 35.93
N ILE A 224 -43.92 -4.54 36.24
CA ILE A 224 -42.67 -5.14 35.76
C ILE A 224 -42.65 -6.59 36.24
N THR A 225 -42.98 -7.53 35.35
CA THR A 225 -42.84 -8.96 35.62
C THR A 225 -41.35 -9.26 35.55
N THR A 226 -40.68 -9.24 36.71
CA THR A 226 -39.29 -9.68 36.83
C THR A 226 -39.23 -11.15 36.41
N ARG A 227 -38.43 -11.46 35.40
CA ARG A 227 -38.17 -12.81 34.92
C ARG A 227 -36.72 -13.17 35.19
#